data_AF-A0A935ZFF0-F1
#
_entry.id   AF-A0A935ZFF0-F1
#
_cell.length_a   1.000
_cell.length_b   1.000
_cell.length_c   1.000
_cell.angle_alpha   90.00
_cell.angle_beta   90.00
_cell.angle_gamma   90.00
#
_symmetry.space_group_name_H-M   'P 1'
#
loop_
_entity.id
_entity.type
_entity.pdbx_description
1 polymer ?
#
loop_
_entity_poly.entity_id
_entity_poly.type
_entity_poly.pdbx_seq_one_letter_code
_entity_poly.pdbx_strand_id
1 'polypeptide(L)'
;MARPSGLDPERLSIANQFRDRRDTIYDLTCGPLWLSLRIGPTADTEPSGYRASASDGHRGRLEAAPITAVGSTRLAVLEAVGAEWEGSHEARGLPRVDWADVRRALEDVRAFR
;
A
#
# COMPACT_ATOMS: atom_id res chain seq x y z
N MET A 1 -19.51 28.43 14.32
CA MET A 1 -18.13 27.92 14.51
C MET A 1 -17.98 26.69 13.64
N ALA A 2 -17.24 26.79 12.53
CA ALA A 2 -17.01 25.66 11.62
C ALA A 2 -15.84 24.82 12.12
N ARG A 3 -16.04 23.51 12.28
CA ARG A 3 -14.96 22.56 12.52
C ARG A 3 -14.15 22.41 11.22
N PRO A 4 -12.82 22.59 11.22
CA PRO A 4 -12.01 22.26 10.05
C PRO A 4 -11.95 20.73 9.94
N SER A 5 -12.87 20.14 9.18
CA SER A 5 -12.77 18.74 8.77
C SER A 5 -11.92 18.69 7.50
N GLY A 6 -10.64 19.06 7.64
CA GLY A 6 -9.66 19.15 6.55
C GLY A 6 -9.09 17.79 6.18
N LEU A 7 -9.96 16.87 5.76
CA LEU A 7 -9.54 15.69 5.01
C LEU A 7 -10.20 15.82 3.65
N ASP A 8 -9.45 16.32 2.67
CA ASP A 8 -9.85 16.27 1.28
C ASP A 8 -10.16 14.80 0.95
N PRO A 9 -11.40 14.44 0.60
CA PRO A 9 -11.79 13.04 0.35
C PRO A 9 -11.05 12.45 -0.86
N GLU A 10 -10.42 13.31 -1.66
CA GLU A 10 -9.59 12.95 -2.82
C GLU A 10 -8.11 12.75 -2.45
N ARG A 11 -7.72 12.98 -1.19
CA ARG A 11 -6.34 12.84 -0.74
C ARG A 11 -6.12 11.48 -0.07
N LEU A 12 -5.20 10.71 -0.63
CA LEU A 12 -4.79 9.43 -0.07
C LEU A 12 -4.31 9.59 1.38
N SER A 13 -4.92 8.83 2.28
CA SER A 13 -4.69 8.89 3.72
C SER A 13 -4.45 7.50 4.28
N ILE A 14 -3.58 7.37 5.29
CA ILE A 14 -3.39 6.11 6.02
C ILE A 14 -4.53 5.99 7.05
N ALA A 15 -5.48 5.08 6.79
CA ALA A 15 -6.60 4.81 7.67
C ALA A 15 -6.20 3.91 8.85
N ASN A 16 -5.29 2.96 8.62
CA ASN A 16 -4.78 2.08 9.67
C ASN A 16 -3.32 1.71 9.42
N GLN A 17 -2.58 1.51 10.51
CA GLN A 17 -1.23 0.98 10.48
C GLN A 17 -1.05 0.00 11.64
N PHE A 18 -0.67 -1.22 11.33
CA PHE A 18 -0.40 -2.24 12.35
C PHE A 18 0.71 -3.18 11.93
N ARG A 19 1.29 -3.87 12.90
CA ARG A 19 2.28 -4.92 12.65
C ARG A 19 1.60 -6.27 12.71
N ASP A 20 1.83 -7.09 11.69
CA ASP A 20 1.49 -8.51 11.70
C ASP A 20 2.80 -9.31 11.62
N ARG A 21 3.20 -9.90 12.75
CA ARG A 21 4.49 -10.57 12.92
C ARG A 21 5.66 -9.64 12.55
N ARG A 22 6.29 -9.89 11.40
CA ARG A 22 7.44 -9.13 10.88
C ARG A 22 7.06 -8.14 9.78
N ASP A 23 5.82 -8.21 9.31
CA ASP A 23 5.30 -7.31 8.29
C ASP A 23 4.64 -6.11 8.96
N THR A 24 4.73 -4.96 8.30
CA THR A 24 3.91 -3.78 8.61
C THR A 24 2.83 -3.68 7.56
N ILE A 25 1.59 -3.55 8.01
CA ILE A 25 0.42 -3.39 7.16
C ILE A 25 -0.04 -1.94 7.24
N TYR A 26 -0.28 -1.35 6.07
CA TYR A 26 -0.80 -0.02 5.88
C TYR A 26 -2.10 -0.12 5.11
N ASP A 27 -3.20 0.28 5.74
CA ASP A 27 -4.47 0.45 5.05
C ASP A 27 -4.60 1.91 4.63
N LEU A 28 -4.71 2.12 3.33
CA LEU A 28 -4.79 3.41 2.68
C LEU A 28 -6.19 3.61 2.11
N THR A 29 -6.71 4.82 2.24
CA THR A 29 -8.02 5.20 1.73
C THR A 29 -7.94 6.47 0.89
N CYS A 30 -8.63 6.48 -0.25
CA CYS A 30 -8.83 7.66 -1.08
C CYS A 30 -10.26 7.60 -1.64
N GLY A 31 -11.17 8.43 -1.11
CA GLY A 31 -12.59 8.34 -1.42
C GLY A 31 -13.16 6.92 -1.17
N PRO A 32 -13.75 6.25 -2.19
CA PRO A 32 -14.26 4.88 -2.07
C PRO A 32 -13.17 3.80 -2.17
N LEU A 33 -11.93 4.17 -2.49
CA LEU A 33 -10.84 3.24 -2.71
C LEU A 33 -10.24 2.81 -1.37
N TRP A 34 -10.04 1.50 -1.22
CA TRP A 34 -9.29 0.91 -0.11
C TRP A 34 -8.12 0.11 -0.67
N LEU A 35 -6.90 0.40 -0.21
CA LEU A 35 -5.68 -0.28 -0.61
C LEU A 35 -4.98 -0.78 0.65
N SER A 36 -4.78 -2.09 0.75
CA SER A 36 -3.98 -2.67 1.83
C SER A 36 -2.59 -3.01 1.31
N LEU A 37 -1.56 -2.48 1.97
CA LEU A 37 -0.15 -2.71 1.68
C LEU A 37 0.50 -3.46 2.83
N ARG A 38 0.99 -4.65 2.57
CA ARG A 38 1.80 -5.43 3.50
C ARG A 38 3.26 -5.34 3.08
N ILE A 39 4.14 -4.87 3.97
CA ILE A 39 5.58 -4.73 3.68
C ILE A 39 6.39 -5.39 4.80
N GLY A 40 7.33 -6.26 4.43
CA GLY A 40 8.22 -6.90 5.40
C GLY A 40 9.47 -7.50 4.77
N PRO A 41 10.37 -8.08 5.58
CA PRO A 41 11.58 -8.71 5.08
C PRO A 41 11.27 -10.00 4.32
N THR A 42 12.12 -10.38 3.36
CA THR A 42 12.01 -11.65 2.62
C THR A 42 12.39 -12.87 3.46
N ALA A 43 13.28 -12.70 4.45
CA ALA A 43 13.82 -13.79 5.25
C ALA A 43 13.88 -13.46 6.75
N ASP A 44 13.99 -14.52 7.57
CA ASP A 44 13.91 -14.45 9.03
C ASP A 44 15.24 -14.05 9.73
N THR A 45 16.39 -14.24 9.09
CA THR A 45 17.70 -14.15 9.76
C THR A 45 18.56 -12.97 9.30
N GLU A 46 18.52 -12.61 8.01
CA GLU A 46 19.01 -11.34 7.50
C GLU A 46 18.11 -10.85 6.35
N PRO A 47 17.67 -9.58 6.34
CA PRO A 47 16.93 -9.05 5.22
C PRO A 47 17.88 -8.89 4.02
N SER A 48 17.97 -9.93 3.19
CA SER A 48 18.54 -9.83 1.84
C SER A 48 17.64 -9.02 0.90
N GLY A 49 16.42 -8.72 1.34
CA GLY A 49 15.48 -7.83 0.68
C GLY A 49 14.18 -7.67 1.46
N TYR A 50 13.24 -7.01 0.81
CA TYR A 50 11.89 -6.75 1.25
C TYR A 50 10.91 -7.35 0.27
N ARG A 51 9.76 -7.79 0.79
CA ARG A 51 8.58 -8.13 0.02
C ARG A 51 7.49 -7.11 0.31
N ALA A 52 6.70 -6.78 -0.70
CA ALA A 52 5.48 -6.04 -0.52
C ALA A 52 4.34 -6.71 -1.27
N SER A 53 3.15 -6.70 -0.67
CA SER A 53 1.92 -7.17 -1.28
C SER A 53 0.86 -6.09 -1.20
N ALA A 54 0.17 -5.84 -2.32
CA ALA A 54 -0.93 -4.89 -2.43
C ALA A 54 -2.23 -5.61 -2.81
N SER A 55 -3.32 -5.23 -2.14
CA SER A 55 -4.67 -5.74 -2.40
C SER A 55 -5.70 -4.63 -2.34
N ASP A 56 -6.74 -4.69 -3.19
CA ASP A 56 -7.90 -3.82 -3.04
C ASP A 56 -8.74 -4.32 -1.86
N GLY A 57 -8.82 -3.53 -0.79
CA GLY A 57 -9.51 -3.89 0.46
C GLY A 57 -11.04 -3.79 0.36
N HIS A 58 -11.61 -3.88 -0.84
CA HIS A 58 -13.03 -3.66 -1.04
C HIS A 58 -13.83 -4.81 -0.41
N ARG A 59 -14.34 -4.60 0.81
CA ARG A 59 -15.23 -5.53 1.51
C ARG A 59 -16.37 -5.94 0.57
N GLY A 60 -16.41 -7.22 0.20
CA GLY A 60 -17.50 -7.82 -0.59
C GLY A 60 -17.18 -8.18 -2.04
N ARG A 61 -15.98 -7.88 -2.55
CA ARG A 61 -15.51 -8.42 -3.84
C ARG A 61 -14.72 -9.71 -3.60
N LEU A 62 -14.80 -10.67 -4.53
CA LEU A 62 -13.79 -11.74 -4.63
C LEU A 62 -12.42 -11.05 -4.68
N GLU A 63 -11.67 -11.13 -3.59
CA GLU A 63 -10.38 -10.44 -3.45
C GLU A 63 -9.52 -10.79 -4.66
N ALA A 64 -9.19 -9.80 -5.49
CA ALA A 64 -8.21 -10.03 -6.53
C ALA A 64 -6.92 -10.47 -5.83
N ALA A 65 -6.24 -11.48 -6.40
CA ALA A 65 -5.02 -11.99 -5.78
C ALA A 65 -4.05 -10.82 -5.47
N PRO A 66 -3.35 -10.79 -4.34
CA PRO A 66 -2.44 -9.70 -4.04
C PRO A 66 -1.37 -9.55 -5.13
N ILE A 67 -1.08 -8.33 -5.55
CA ILE A 67 0.12 -8.03 -6.34
C ILE A 67 1.30 -8.07 -5.39
N THR A 68 2.25 -8.97 -5.63
CA THR A 68 3.41 -9.15 -4.77
C THR A 68 4.70 -8.91 -5.53
N ALA A 69 5.60 -8.11 -4.95
CA ALA A 69 6.94 -7.89 -5.47
C ALA A 69 7.99 -8.08 -4.37
N VAL A 70 9.24 -8.21 -4.80
CA VAL A 70 10.42 -8.25 -3.95
C VAL A 70 11.47 -7.26 -4.45
N GLY A 71 12.22 -6.66 -3.52
CA GLY A 71 13.25 -5.67 -3.83
C GLY A 71 14.29 -5.56 -2.72
N SER A 72 15.42 -4.91 -2.99
CA SER A 72 16.51 -4.75 -2.01
C SER A 72 16.18 -3.74 -0.89
N THR A 73 15.22 -2.84 -1.12
CA THR A 73 14.76 -1.83 -0.15
C THR A 73 13.23 -1.80 -0.08
N ARG A 74 12.69 -1.22 1.00
CA ARG A 74 11.24 -0.97 1.13
C ARG A 74 10.70 -0.10 -0.01
N LEU A 75 11.49 0.89 -0.43
CA LEU A 75 11.12 1.76 -1.53
C LEU A 75 11.14 1.01 -2.87
N ALA A 76 12.20 0.26 -3.16
CA ALA A 76 12.31 -0.50 -4.41
C ALA A 76 11.15 -1.50 -4.56
N VAL A 77 10.74 -2.15 -3.45
CA VAL A 77 9.61 -3.07 -3.51
C VAL A 77 8.27 -2.35 -3.66
N LEU A 78 8.10 -1.16 -3.09
CA LEU A 78 6.91 -0.34 -3.29
C LEU A 78 6.78 0.12 -4.75
N GLU A 79 7.88 0.59 -5.35
CA GLU A 79 7.93 0.97 -6.76
C GLU A 79 7.61 -0.21 -7.69
N ALA A 80 8.15 -1.40 -7.39
CA ALA A 80 7.87 -2.61 -8.15
C ALA A 80 6.39 -3.05 -8.06
N VAL A 81 5.79 -3.01 -6.86
CA VAL A 81 4.36 -3.27 -6.69
C VAL A 81 3.52 -2.25 -7.46
N GLY A 82 3.89 -0.97 -7.42
CA GLY A 82 3.16 0.08 -8.13
C GLY A 82 3.22 -0.06 -9.64
N ALA A 83 4.39 -0.41 -10.19
CA ALA A 83 4.55 -0.68 -11.61
C ALA A 83 3.71 -1.88 -12.07
N GLU A 84 3.69 -2.97 -11.29
CA GLU A 84 2.87 -4.16 -11.60
C GLU A 84 1.37 -3.86 -11.46
N TRP A 85 0.97 -3.04 -10.49
CA TRP A 85 -0.41 -2.60 -10.33
C TRP A 85 -0.88 -1.81 -11.54
N GLU A 86 -0.12 -0.79 -11.95
CA GLU A 86 -0.46 0.03 -13.13
C GLU A 86 -0.43 -0.79 -14.43
N GLY A 87 0.44 -1.80 -14.52
CA GLY A 87 0.50 -2.69 -15.67
C GLY A 87 -0.65 -3.68 -15.76
N SER A 88 -1.31 -4.00 -14.63
CA SER A 88 -2.30 -5.08 -14.56
C SER A 88 -3.69 -4.66 -14.09
N HIS A 89 -3.90 -3.39 -13.70
CA HIS A 89 -5.16 -2.97 -13.09
C HIS A 89 -6.37 -3.15 -14.01
N GLU A 90 -6.28 -2.80 -15.28
CA GLU A 90 -7.40 -2.96 -16.22
C GLU A 90 -7.74 -4.43 -16.44
N ALA A 91 -6.73 -5.28 -16.68
CA ALA A 91 -6.91 -6.71 -16.89
C ALA A 91 -7.48 -7.43 -15.66
N ARG A 92 -7.21 -6.91 -14.47
CA ARG A 92 -7.62 -7.49 -13.18
C ARG A 92 -8.83 -6.78 -12.57
N GLY A 93 -9.34 -5.74 -13.23
CA GLY A 93 -10.39 -4.87 -12.72
C GLY A 93 -10.04 -4.18 -11.41
N LEU A 94 -8.76 -3.93 -11.13
CA LEU A 94 -8.31 -3.18 -9.96
C LEU A 94 -8.52 -1.67 -10.20
N PRO A 95 -8.72 -0.88 -9.14
CA PRO A 95 -8.83 0.57 -9.29
C PRO A 95 -7.49 1.20 -9.70
N ARG A 96 -7.55 2.36 -10.37
CA ARG A 96 -6.37 3.22 -10.57
C ARG A 96 -5.94 3.81 -9.24
N VAL A 97 -4.64 3.77 -8.98
CA VAL A 97 -4.01 4.28 -7.75
C VAL A 97 -2.82 5.13 -8.17
N ASP A 98 -2.72 6.35 -7.64
CA ASP A 98 -1.50 7.15 -7.79
C ASP A 98 -0.44 6.66 -6.79
N TRP A 99 0.49 5.85 -7.28
CA TRP A 99 1.57 5.27 -6.49
C TRP A 99 2.62 6.30 -6.03
N ALA A 100 2.70 7.47 -6.66
CA ALA A 100 3.55 8.55 -6.17
C ALA A 100 2.96 9.14 -4.88
N ASP A 101 1.63 9.27 -4.80
CA ASP A 101 0.94 9.70 -3.59
C ASP A 101 1.01 8.65 -2.47
N VAL A 102 0.89 7.36 -2.81
CA VAL A 102 1.13 6.25 -1.87
C VAL A 102 2.53 6.34 -1.26
N ARG A 103 3.56 6.51 -2.10
CA ARG A 103 4.94 6.65 -1.66
C ARG A 103 5.11 7.83 -0.72
N ARG A 104 4.61 9.01 -1.11
CA ARG A 104 4.70 10.21 -0.28
C ARG A 104 4.01 10.01 1.08
N ALA A 105 2.83 9.42 1.10
CA ALA A 105 2.11 9.11 2.33
C ALA A 105 2.90 8.16 3.25
N LEU A 106 3.57 7.15 2.68
CA LEU A 106 4.40 6.22 3.45
C LEU A 106 5.73 6.84 3.90
N GLU A 107 6.37 7.68 3.10
CA GLU A 107 7.61 8.40 3.46
C GLU A 107 7.42 9.34 4.67
N ASP A 108 6.19 9.81 4.92
CA ASP A 108 5.84 10.58 6.12
C ASP A 108 5.67 9.71 7.37
N VAL A 109 5.57 8.38 7.23
CA VAL A 109 5.50 7.45 8.35
C VAL A 109 6.89 7.13 8.87
N ARG A 110 7.16 7.46 10.14
CA ARG A 110 8.43 7.17 10.82
C ARG A 110 8.85 5.69 10.76
N ALA A 111 7.89 4.76 10.73
CA ALA A 111 8.15 3.32 10.67
C ALA A 111 8.48 2.79 9.26
N PHE A 112 8.27 3.59 8.22
CA PHE A 112 8.60 3.25 6.83
C PHE A 112 10.03 3.65 6.46
N ARG A 113 10.52 4.76 7.04
CA ARG A 113 11.93 5.18 7.00
C ARG A 113 12.81 4.18 7.73
#